data_AF-A0A067DTB6-F1
#
_entry.id   AF-A0A067DTB6-F1
#
_cell.length_a   1.000
_cell.length_b   1.000
_cell.length_c   1.000
_cell.angle_alpha   90.00
_cell.angle_beta   90.00
_cell.angle_gamma   90.00
#
_symmetry.space_group_name_H-M   'P 1'
#
loop_
_entity.id
_entity.type
_entity.pdbx_description
1 polymer ?
#
loop_
_entity_poly.entity_id
_entity_poly.type
_entity_poly.pdbx_seq_one_letter_code
_entity_poly.pdbx_strand_id
1 'polypeptide(L)'
;MEFQEGPTSTNQNPKAKEAAICQECKYKVSKYKCPGCSIRTCSLACVKAHKQRTGCSGNRNVTQFVPLSQFNDNILLSATKLSSKS
;
A
#
# COMPACT_ATOMS: atom_id res chain seq x y z
N MET A 1 -45.93 -8.77 1.83
CA MET A 1 -44.72 -8.11 1.30
C MET A 1 -43.56 -8.63 2.12
N GLU A 2 -42.88 -9.68 1.66
CA GLU A 2 -41.69 -10.23 2.32
C GLU A 2 -40.75 -10.60 1.16
N PHE A 3 -39.77 -9.74 0.87
CA PHE A 3 -38.80 -10.00 -0.19
C PHE A 3 -37.71 -10.91 0.37
N GLN A 4 -37.54 -12.05 -0.28
CA GLN A 4 -36.50 -13.03 0.00
C GLN A 4 -35.23 -12.62 -0.74
N GLU A 5 -34.33 -11.90 -0.07
CA GLU A 5 -33.00 -11.60 -0.61
C GLU A 5 -32.01 -12.62 -0.06
N GLY A 6 -31.75 -13.66 -0.86
CA GLY A 6 -30.87 -14.78 -0.51
C GLY A 6 -29.40 -14.37 -0.32
N PRO A 7 -28.59 -15.25 0.31
CA PRO A 7 -27.14 -15.04 0.40
C PRO A 7 -26.55 -15.10 -1.01
N THR A 8 -26.12 -13.94 -1.52
CA THR A 8 -25.46 -13.83 -2.82
C THR A 8 -24.15 -14.61 -2.80
N SER A 9 -24.13 -15.65 -3.63
CA SER A 9 -23.00 -16.42 -4.13
C SER A 9 -21.64 -15.70 -4.10
N THR A 10 -20.66 -16.29 -3.41
CA THR A 10 -19.25 -16.07 -3.73
C THR A 10 -18.72 -17.29 -4.46
N ASN A 11 -18.76 -17.20 -5.80
CA ASN A 11 -18.14 -18.12 -6.73
C ASN A 11 -16.61 -17.88 -6.69
N GLN A 12 -15.86 -18.82 -6.16
CA GLN A 12 -14.42 -18.71 -5.95
C GLN A 12 -13.67 -18.99 -7.25
N ASN A 13 -13.29 -17.93 -7.96
CA ASN A 13 -12.30 -17.95 -9.04
C ASN A 13 -10.98 -17.31 -8.52
N PRO A 14 -9.92 -18.10 -8.29
CA PRO A 14 -8.69 -17.61 -7.69
C PRO A 14 -7.77 -16.98 -8.75
N LYS A 15 -8.04 -15.74 -9.18
CA LYS A 15 -7.03 -14.85 -9.82
C LYS A 15 -7.53 -13.42 -10.07
N ALA A 16 -8.06 -12.77 -9.04
CA ALA A 16 -8.24 -11.31 -9.07
C ALA A 16 -7.59 -10.74 -7.82
N LYS A 17 -6.63 -9.82 -8.00
CA LYS A 17 -6.02 -9.07 -6.90
C LYS A 17 -7.15 -8.54 -6.01
N GLU A 18 -7.28 -9.07 -4.81
CA GLU A 18 -8.35 -8.72 -3.88
C GLU A 18 -8.39 -7.20 -3.75
N ALA A 19 -9.47 -6.61 -4.26
CA ALA A 19 -9.66 -5.20 -4.23
C ALA A 19 -9.97 -4.83 -2.76
N ALA A 20 -8.91 -4.60 -2.00
CA ALA A 20 -9.03 -4.41 -0.56
C ALA A 20 -9.94 -3.22 -0.27
N ILE A 21 -10.80 -3.38 0.72
CA ILE A 21 -11.70 -2.34 1.17
C ILE A 21 -10.88 -1.23 1.84
N CYS A 22 -11.37 0.01 1.79
CA CYS A 22 -10.76 1.11 2.50
C CYS A 22 -10.73 0.84 4.00
N GLN A 23 -9.56 0.98 4.62
CA GLN A 23 -9.35 0.74 6.04
C GLN A 23 -9.86 1.90 6.94
N GLU A 24 -10.15 3.06 6.35
CA GLU A 24 -10.71 4.22 7.06
C GLU A 24 -12.24 4.24 6.99
N CYS A 25 -12.81 4.24 5.77
CA CYS A 25 -14.25 4.34 5.56
C CYS A 25 -14.96 2.97 5.64
N LYS A 26 -14.25 1.86 5.40
CA LYS A 26 -14.77 0.47 5.32
C LYS A 26 -16.00 0.25 4.42
N TYR A 27 -16.39 1.26 3.65
CA TYR A 27 -17.61 1.28 2.86
C TYR A 27 -17.35 1.10 1.37
N LYS A 28 -16.20 1.61 0.88
CA LYS A 28 -15.82 1.53 -0.53
C LYS A 28 -14.50 0.81 -0.70
N VAL A 29 -14.35 0.20 -1.87
CA VAL A 29 -13.08 -0.36 -2.34
C VAL A 29 -11.98 0.70 -2.30
N SER A 30 -10.81 0.33 -1.81
CA SER A 30 -9.67 1.25 -1.77
C SER A 30 -9.16 1.58 -3.16
N LYS A 31 -8.88 2.86 -3.39
CA LYS A 31 -8.30 3.38 -4.65
C LYS A 31 -6.87 3.87 -4.46
N TYR A 32 -6.51 4.25 -3.24
CA TYR A 32 -5.22 4.84 -2.91
C TYR A 32 -4.53 4.04 -1.80
N LYS A 33 -3.20 4.02 -1.81
CA LYS A 33 -2.37 3.42 -0.74
C LYS A 33 -1.41 4.46 -0.20
N CYS A 34 -1.42 4.69 1.11
CA CYS A 34 -0.49 5.59 1.75
C CYS A 34 0.93 5.02 1.67
N PRO A 35 1.94 5.79 1.22
CA PRO A 35 3.31 5.29 1.11
C PRO A 35 4.03 5.23 2.47
N GLY A 36 3.60 6.00 3.48
CA GLY A 36 4.20 6.00 4.82
C GLY A 36 3.75 4.82 5.69
N CYS A 37 2.44 4.61 5.83
CA CYS A 37 1.88 3.56 6.70
C CYS A 37 1.24 2.39 5.93
N SER A 38 1.31 2.39 4.59
CA SER A 38 0.71 1.35 3.74
C SER A 38 -0.81 1.18 3.85
N ILE A 39 -1.51 2.09 4.54
CA ILE A 39 -2.97 2.02 4.68
C ILE A 39 -3.69 2.28 3.35
N ARG A 40 -4.75 1.51 3.09
CA ARG A 40 -5.53 1.61 1.86
C ARG A 40 -6.77 2.49 2.07
N THR A 41 -7.00 3.44 1.19
CA THR A 41 -8.03 4.48 1.33
C THR A 41 -8.90 4.61 0.08
N CYS A 42 -10.19 4.91 0.26
CA CYS A 42 -11.17 5.03 -0.81
C CYS A 42 -11.12 6.40 -1.52
N SER A 43 -10.65 7.44 -0.83
CA SER A 43 -10.67 8.83 -1.30
C SER A 43 -9.62 9.70 -0.58
N LEU A 44 -9.35 10.90 -1.10
CA LEU A 44 -8.49 11.89 -0.44
C LEU A 44 -9.00 12.32 0.94
N ALA A 45 -10.31 12.31 1.17
CA ALA A 45 -10.89 12.57 2.49
C ALA A 45 -10.43 11.51 3.50
N CYS A 46 -10.45 10.22 3.12
CA CYS A 46 -9.90 9.13 3.94
C CYS A 46 -8.38 9.22 4.08
N VAL A 47 -7.68 9.75 3.07
CA VAL A 47 -6.24 10.03 3.20
C VAL A 47 -6.01 11.07 4.30
N LYS A 48 -6.71 12.21 4.27
CA LYS A 48 -6.56 13.26 5.29
C LYS A 48 -7.01 12.78 6.68
N ALA A 49 -8.13 12.06 6.74
CA ALA A 49 -8.66 11.53 7.99
C ALA A 49 -7.67 10.59 8.69
N HIS A 50 -7.06 9.63 7.97
CA HIS A 50 -6.08 8.76 8.62
C HIS A 50 -4.85 9.52 9.06
N LYS A 51 -4.37 10.50 8.27
CA LYS A 51 -3.19 11.31 8.64
C LYS A 51 -3.43 12.07 9.94
N GLN A 52 -4.61 12.69 10.07
CA GLN A 52 -5.04 13.38 11.30
C GLN A 52 -5.15 12.40 12.48
N ARG A 53 -5.84 11.26 12.28
CA ARG A 53 -6.13 10.27 13.32
C ARG A 53 -4.89 9.51 13.80
N THR A 54 -3.96 9.20 12.90
CA THR A 54 -2.78 8.36 13.19
C THR A 54 -1.48 9.16 13.29
N GLY A 55 -1.52 10.48 13.07
CA GLY A 55 -0.32 11.31 12.97
C GLY A 55 0.58 10.93 11.79
N CYS A 56 0.06 10.23 10.78
CA CYS A 56 0.86 9.76 9.66
C CYS A 56 1.29 10.92 8.76
N SER A 57 2.60 11.12 8.58
CA SER A 57 3.14 12.12 7.63
C SER A 57 2.82 11.76 6.17
N GLY A 58 2.57 10.49 5.89
CA GLY A 58 2.28 9.99 4.54
C GLY A 58 3.47 10.12 3.58
N ASN A 59 4.68 10.24 4.10
CA ASN A 59 5.92 10.15 3.36
C ASN A 59 6.54 8.76 3.60
N ARG A 60 7.04 8.12 2.54
CA ARG A 60 7.85 6.91 2.67
C ARG A 60 9.17 7.38 3.27
N ASN A 61 9.65 6.80 4.37
CA ASN A 61 11.02 7.07 4.82
C ASN A 61 11.94 6.64 3.69
N VAL A 62 12.37 7.60 2.86
CA VAL A 62 13.37 7.40 1.84
C VAL A 62 14.64 7.19 2.64
N THR A 63 14.96 5.92 2.90
CA THR A 63 16.27 5.55 3.41
C THR A 63 17.27 6.12 2.43
N GLN A 64 18.01 7.13 2.90
CA GLN A 64 19.09 7.82 2.19
C GLN A 64 18.69 8.40 0.83
N PHE A 65 18.34 9.69 0.83
CA PHE A 65 18.53 10.51 -0.34
C PHE A 65 20.04 10.61 -0.58
N VAL A 66 20.59 9.71 -1.41
CA VAL A 66 21.96 9.83 -1.88
C VAL A 66 21.92 10.89 -2.98
N PRO A 67 22.53 12.08 -2.80
CA PRO A 67 22.61 13.05 -3.89
C PRO A 67 23.32 12.40 -5.09
N LEU A 68 22.93 12.74 -6.32
CA LEU A 68 23.53 12.14 -7.53
C LEU A 68 25.06 12.31 -7.59
N SER A 69 25.63 13.28 -6.88
CA SER A 69 27.09 13.45 -6.71
C SER A 69 27.76 12.39 -5.82
N GLN A 70 26.99 11.57 -5.11
CA GLN A 70 27.46 10.45 -4.29
C GLN A 70 26.89 9.09 -4.77
N PHE A 71 26.22 9.08 -5.93
CA PHE A 71 25.85 7.84 -6.63
C PHE A 71 27.10 7.22 -7.25
N ASN A 72 27.90 6.58 -6.40
CA ASN A 72 29.17 5.94 -6.77
C ASN A 72 28.91 4.47 -7.12
N ASP A 73 29.74 3.88 -7.99
CA ASP A 73 29.65 2.46 -8.41
C ASP A 73 29.70 1.43 -7.25
N ASN A 74 30.16 1.86 -6.06
CA ASN A 74 30.10 1.06 -4.84
C ASN A 74 28.66 0.78 -4.35
N ILE A 75 27.68 1.64 -4.65
CA ILE A 75 26.27 1.39 -4.31
C ILE A 75 25.70 0.27 -5.19
N LEU A 76 26.06 0.23 -6.48
CA LEU A 76 25.73 -0.88 -7.38
C LEU A 76 26.35 -2.21 -6.91
N LEU A 77 27.58 -2.17 -6.41
CA LEU A 77 28.32 -3.35 -5.94
C LEU A 77 27.75 -3.94 -4.63
N SER A 78 27.15 -3.11 -3.79
CA SER A 78 26.52 -3.55 -2.54
C SER A 78 25.20 -4.32 -2.78
N ALA A 79 24.51 -4.05 -3.89
CA ALA A 79 23.28 -4.73 -4.27
C ALA A 79 23.51 -6.11 -4.90
N THR A 80 24.70 -6.39 -5.44
CA THR A 80 24.97 -7.58 -6.26
C THR A 80 26.01 -8.53 -5.68
N LYS A 81 26.43 -8.38 -4.41
CA LYS A 81 27.42 -9.27 -3.77
C LYS A 81 26.81 -10.17 -2.69
N LEU A 82 25.96 -11.09 -3.13
CA LEU A 82 25.71 -12.38 -2.46
C LEU A 82 25.74 -13.50 -3.52
N SER A 83 26.87 -13.66 -4.20
CA SER A 83 27.21 -14.95 -4.80
C SER A 83 28.72 -15.01 -4.96
N SER A 84 29.34 -16.08 -4.46
CA SER A 84 30.79 -16.36 -4.47
C SER A 84 31.59 -15.76 -3.30
N LYS A 85 31.37 -16.29 -2.10
CA LYS A 85 32.48 -16.52 -1.17
C LYS A 85 32.74 -18.03 -1.17
N SER A 86 33.96 -18.37 -1.60
CA SER A 86 34.58 -19.71 -1.62
C SER A 86 34.49 -20.46 -0.30
#